data_AF-A0A3C0SMJ7-F1
#
_entry.id   AF-A0A3C0SMJ7-F1
#
_cell.length_a   1.000
_cell.length_b   1.000
_cell.length_c   1.000
_cell.angle_alpha   90.00
_cell.angle_beta   90.00
_cell.angle_gamma   90.00
#
_symmetry.space_group_name_H-M   'P 1'
#
loop_
_entity.id
_entity.type
_entity.pdbx_description
1 polymer ?
#
loop_
_entity_poly.entity_id
_entity_poly.type
_entity_poly.pdbx_seq_one_letter_code
_entity_poly.pdbx_strand_id
1 'polypeptide(L)'
;KSLVNVGDSSILFLGKHNNQKVAVANFDFHNTDLPLKAEFPMLINYICEELVENNIVNSNYIGGEDIKINGSSAYDELIITSPSGRVRTIENNNILNENLELGVYSIEDSNNSLSEMFSINFPSTEEGNIIDDTIENVEARLNENSSTKGRLDITPYIISVIIILIITEWILYNKGY
;
A
#
# COMPACT_ATOMS: atom_id res chain seq x y z
N LYS A 1 11.18 -10.04 -16.21
CA LYS A 1 10.22 -10.24 -17.32
C LYS A 1 10.32 -9.06 -18.27
N SER A 2 10.72 -9.27 -19.53
CA SER A 2 10.75 -8.19 -20.54
C SER A 2 9.33 -7.86 -21.02
N LEU A 3 9.03 -6.57 -21.19
CA LEU A 3 7.76 -6.06 -21.70
C LEU A 3 7.91 -5.43 -23.09
N VAL A 4 9.01 -4.71 -23.34
CA VAL A 4 9.29 -4.06 -24.62
C VAL A 4 10.73 -4.31 -25.02
N ASN A 5 10.91 -4.81 -26.24
CA ASN A 5 12.22 -5.05 -26.84
C ASN A 5 12.40 -4.18 -28.09
N VAL A 6 13.60 -3.67 -28.29
CA VAL A 6 14.04 -3.00 -29.52
C VAL A 6 15.24 -3.78 -30.04
N GLY A 7 15.05 -4.49 -31.15
CA GLY A 7 16.02 -5.49 -31.60
C GLY A 7 16.20 -6.57 -30.53
N ASP A 8 17.45 -6.81 -30.14
CA ASP A 8 17.82 -7.79 -29.10
C ASP A 8 17.85 -7.20 -27.68
N SER A 9 17.62 -5.89 -27.53
CA SER A 9 17.72 -5.18 -26.25
C SER A 9 16.35 -4.96 -25.62
N SER A 10 16.19 -5.38 -24.36
CA SER A 10 15.01 -5.07 -23.56
C SER A 10 15.09 -3.63 -23.02
N ILE A 11 14.15 -2.79 -23.44
CA ILE A 11 14.10 -1.37 -23.04
C ILE A 11 13.09 -1.11 -21.93
N LEU A 12 12.15 -2.03 -21.70
CA LEU A 12 11.24 -2.02 -20.55
C LEU A 12 11.10 -3.43 -19.98
N PHE A 13 11.37 -3.59 -18.70
CA PHE A 13 11.24 -4.89 -18.04
C PHE A 13 10.86 -4.75 -16.56
N LEU A 14 10.18 -5.77 -16.05
CA LEU A 14 9.87 -5.98 -14.64
C LEU A 14 10.93 -6.86 -14.00
N GLY A 15 11.31 -6.55 -12.77
CA GLY A 15 12.25 -7.32 -11.96
C GLY A 15 11.92 -7.23 -10.47
N LYS A 16 12.78 -7.84 -9.64
CA LYS A 16 12.77 -7.69 -8.19
C LYS A 16 14.13 -7.17 -7.75
N HIS A 17 14.14 -6.17 -6.88
CA HIS A 17 15.35 -5.63 -6.26
C HIS A 17 15.08 -5.43 -4.76
N ASN A 18 15.88 -6.06 -3.89
CA ASN A 18 15.68 -6.03 -2.43
C ASN A 18 14.25 -6.38 -1.99
N ASN A 19 13.72 -7.48 -2.54
CA ASN A 19 12.35 -7.96 -2.32
C ASN A 19 11.22 -7.03 -2.82
N GLN A 20 11.54 -5.88 -3.40
CA GLN A 20 10.57 -4.97 -4.00
C GLN A 20 10.44 -5.23 -5.50
N LYS A 21 9.21 -5.29 -5.99
CA LYS A 21 8.97 -5.32 -7.44
C LYS A 21 9.34 -3.97 -8.05
N VAL A 22 10.09 -4.00 -9.15
CA VAL A 22 10.53 -2.79 -9.86
C VAL A 22 10.30 -2.91 -11.36
N ALA A 23 9.91 -1.81 -12.00
CA ALA A 23 9.88 -1.68 -13.45
C ALA A 23 11.03 -0.75 -13.87
N VAL A 24 11.85 -1.21 -14.81
CA VAL A 24 12.98 -0.44 -15.33
C VAL A 24 12.73 -0.10 -16.78
N ALA A 25 12.66 1.20 -17.06
CA ALA A 25 12.61 1.75 -18.40
C ALA A 25 13.98 2.36 -18.74
N ASN A 26 14.65 1.84 -19.77
CA ASN A 26 15.94 2.34 -20.26
C ASN A 26 15.78 3.49 -21.28
N PHE A 27 14.65 4.19 -21.25
CA PHE A 27 14.34 5.31 -22.12
C PHE A 27 13.47 6.32 -21.37
N ASP A 28 13.47 7.56 -21.85
CA ASP A 28 12.62 8.61 -21.31
C ASP A 28 11.29 8.66 -22.08
N PHE A 29 10.19 8.54 -21.35
CA PHE A 29 8.83 8.62 -21.92
C PHE A 29 8.59 9.94 -22.67
N HIS A 30 9.15 11.05 -22.19
CA HIS A 30 8.94 12.38 -22.80
C HIS A 30 9.58 12.51 -24.18
N ASN A 31 10.64 11.73 -24.45
CA ASN A 31 11.35 11.73 -25.72
C ASN A 31 10.76 10.72 -26.71
N THR A 32 9.55 10.22 -26.45
CA THR A 32 8.85 9.27 -27.31
C THR A 32 7.43 9.74 -27.59
N ASP A 33 6.85 9.27 -28.69
CA ASP A 33 5.42 9.49 -28.97
C ASP A 33 4.51 8.62 -28.10
N LEU A 34 5.08 7.78 -27.22
CA LEU A 34 4.33 6.81 -26.42
C LEU A 34 3.22 7.49 -25.58
N PRO A 35 3.45 8.60 -24.87
CA PRO A 35 2.40 9.25 -24.08
C PRO A 35 1.20 9.74 -24.89
N LEU A 36 1.34 9.90 -26.22
CA LEU A 36 0.27 10.32 -27.13
C LEU A 36 -0.51 9.13 -27.71
N LYS A 37 -0.06 7.90 -27.46
CA LYS A 37 -0.68 6.67 -27.95
C LYS A 37 -1.78 6.20 -27.01
N ALA A 38 -2.83 5.60 -27.57
CA ALA A 38 -3.94 5.05 -26.78
C ALA A 38 -3.50 3.86 -25.92
N GLU A 39 -2.40 3.20 -26.30
CA GLU A 39 -1.82 2.04 -25.62
C GLU A 39 -1.05 2.43 -24.35
N PHE A 40 -0.64 3.70 -24.20
CA PHE A 40 0.17 4.13 -23.06
C PHE A 40 -0.55 4.01 -21.71
N PRO A 41 -1.78 4.51 -21.53
CA PRO A 41 -2.53 4.28 -20.29
C PRO A 41 -2.66 2.79 -19.94
N MET A 42 -2.84 1.93 -20.94
CA MET A 42 -2.98 0.48 -20.76
C MET A 42 -1.66 -0.16 -20.29
N LEU A 43 -0.53 0.25 -20.86
CA LEU A 43 0.80 -0.17 -20.43
C LEU A 43 1.10 0.28 -18.99
N ILE A 44 0.82 1.55 -18.67
CA ILE A 44 1.02 2.07 -17.31
C ILE A 44 0.15 1.33 -16.30
N ASN A 45 -1.13 1.09 -16.63
CA ASN A 45 -2.01 0.33 -15.75
C ASN A 45 -1.47 -1.08 -15.50
N TYR A 46 -1.05 -1.78 -16.56
CA TYR A 46 -0.44 -3.11 -16.44
C TYR A 46 0.83 -3.11 -15.55
N ILE A 47 1.71 -2.12 -15.74
CA ILE A 47 2.91 -1.97 -14.90
C ILE A 47 2.50 -1.73 -13.44
N CYS A 48 1.58 -0.80 -13.18
CA CYS A 48 1.10 -0.51 -11.84
C CYS A 48 0.52 -1.76 -11.17
N GLU A 49 -0.38 -2.48 -11.84
CA GLU A 49 -0.97 -3.73 -11.36
C GLU A 49 0.10 -4.78 -11.02
N GLU A 50 1.09 -4.96 -11.89
CA GLU A 50 2.19 -5.91 -11.65
C GLU A 50 3.08 -5.48 -10.47
N LEU A 51 3.26 -4.16 -10.28
CA LEU A 51 4.05 -3.60 -9.19
C LEU A 51 3.32 -3.57 -7.85
N VAL A 52 1.99 -3.73 -7.82
CA VAL A 52 1.27 -3.89 -6.55
C VAL A 52 1.78 -5.17 -5.86
N GLU A 53 2.23 -5.00 -4.63
CA GLU A 53 2.54 -6.09 -3.71
C GLU A 53 1.27 -6.43 -2.95
N ASN A 54 0.74 -7.63 -3.22
CA ASN A 54 -0.36 -8.18 -2.43
C ASN A 54 0.26 -8.78 -1.18
N ASN A 55 0.44 -7.96 -0.15
CA ASN A 55 0.84 -8.46 1.15
C ASN A 55 -0.21 -9.43 1.64
N ILE A 56 0.23 -10.59 2.09
CA ILE A 56 -0.67 -11.61 2.63
C ILE A 56 -1.10 -11.29 4.06
N VAL A 57 -0.39 -10.37 4.73
CA VAL A 57 -0.65 -9.98 6.11
C VAL A 57 -0.39 -8.48 6.31
N ASN A 58 -1.09 -7.86 7.26
CA ASN A 58 -0.79 -6.46 7.62
C ASN A 58 0.53 -6.38 8.38
N SER A 59 1.22 -5.24 8.31
CA SER A 59 2.53 -5.08 8.93
C SER A 59 2.49 -5.00 10.46
N ASN A 60 1.37 -4.57 11.05
CA ASN A 60 1.23 -4.32 12.48
C ASN A 60 -0.15 -4.75 13.01
N TYR A 61 -0.15 -5.42 14.16
CA TYR A 61 -1.33 -5.83 14.92
C TYR A 61 -1.17 -5.49 16.40
N ILE A 62 -2.30 -5.43 17.10
CA ILE A 62 -2.36 -5.33 18.56
C ILE A 62 -2.55 -6.73 19.15
N GLY A 63 -1.87 -7.01 20.27
CA GLY A 63 -2.02 -8.27 20.99
C GLY A 63 -3.49 -8.56 21.35
N GLY A 64 -3.97 -9.72 20.91
CA GLY A 64 -5.36 -10.16 21.11
C GLY A 64 -6.29 -9.93 19.92
N GLU A 65 -5.82 -9.31 18.84
CA GLU A 65 -6.56 -9.20 17.58
C GLU A 65 -6.46 -10.48 16.74
N ASP A 66 -7.49 -10.72 15.93
CA ASP A 66 -7.52 -11.80 14.96
C ASP A 66 -6.63 -11.44 13.76
N ILE A 67 -5.58 -12.22 13.53
CA ILE A 67 -4.67 -12.00 12.40
C ILE A 67 -5.11 -12.84 11.22
N LYS A 68 -5.70 -12.19 10.23
CA LYS A 68 -6.12 -12.83 8.99
C LYS A 68 -4.99 -12.84 7.97
N ILE A 69 -4.60 -14.02 7.51
CA ILE A 69 -3.61 -14.17 6.44
C ILE A 69 -4.35 -14.39 5.13
N ASN A 70 -4.26 -13.45 4.19
CA ASN A 70 -4.91 -13.50 2.88
C ASN A 70 -3.89 -13.82 1.78
N GLY A 71 -3.38 -15.06 1.74
CA GLY A 71 -2.50 -15.51 0.66
C GLY A 71 -3.25 -15.84 -0.64
N SER A 72 -2.56 -15.70 -1.77
CA SER A 72 -3.06 -16.20 -3.06
C SER A 72 -3.16 -17.72 -3.06
N SER A 73 -4.09 -18.31 -3.81
CA SER A 73 -4.25 -19.78 -3.96
C SER A 73 -3.03 -20.51 -4.55
N ALA A 74 -1.97 -19.78 -4.92
CA ALA A 74 -0.67 -20.34 -5.31
C ALA A 74 0.17 -20.84 -4.11
N TYR A 75 -0.21 -20.48 -2.87
CA TYR A 75 0.45 -20.91 -1.64
C TYR A 75 -0.41 -21.97 -0.96
N ASP A 76 0.08 -23.20 -0.88
CA ASP A 76 -0.62 -24.30 -0.21
C ASP A 76 -0.30 -24.33 1.30
N GLU A 77 0.96 -24.10 1.67
CA GLU A 77 1.44 -24.11 3.05
C GLU A 77 2.34 -22.90 3.34
N LEU A 78 2.11 -22.24 4.47
CA LEU A 78 2.90 -21.10 4.93
C LEU A 78 3.61 -21.45 6.24
N ILE A 79 4.89 -21.08 6.33
CA ILE A 79 5.75 -21.29 7.47
C ILE A 79 5.82 -19.98 8.25
N ILE A 80 5.38 -20.00 9.51
CA ILE A 80 5.45 -18.85 10.41
C ILE A 80 6.52 -19.07 11.45
N THR A 81 7.40 -18.08 11.59
CA THR A 81 8.42 -18.01 12.64
C THR A 81 8.03 -16.95 13.67
N SER A 82 7.93 -17.35 14.94
CA SER A 82 7.61 -16.46 16.06
C SER A 82 8.81 -15.64 16.52
N PRO A 83 8.60 -14.56 17.31
CA PRO A 83 9.69 -13.78 17.90
C PRO A 83 10.63 -14.61 18.78
N SER A 84 10.11 -15.67 19.42
CA SER A 84 10.89 -16.65 20.19
C SER A 84 11.62 -17.70 19.33
N GLY A 85 11.48 -17.65 18.00
CA GLY A 85 12.09 -18.58 17.06
C GLY A 85 11.34 -19.91 16.90
N ARG A 86 10.09 -20.01 17.36
CA ARG A 86 9.26 -21.19 17.13
C ARG A 86 8.72 -21.16 15.70
N VAL A 87 8.84 -22.27 15.01
CA VAL A 87 8.37 -22.43 13.63
C VAL A 87 7.11 -23.27 13.63
N ARG A 88 6.08 -22.83 12.92
CA ARG A 88 4.84 -23.58 12.70
C ARG A 88 4.39 -23.46 11.25
N THR A 89 3.86 -24.53 10.69
CA THR A 89 3.21 -24.51 9.37
C THR A 89 1.73 -24.26 9.57
N ILE A 90 1.17 -23.39 8.73
CA ILE A 90 -0.25 -23.08 8.68
C ILE A 90 -0.77 -23.20 7.26
N GLU A 91 -2.07 -23.44 7.13
CA GLU A 91 -2.75 -23.38 5.85
C GLU A 91 -2.91 -21.93 5.39
N ASN A 92 -2.98 -21.74 4.08
CA ASN A 92 -3.33 -20.45 3.50
C ASN A 92 -4.77 -20.05 3.86
N ASN A 93 -5.04 -18.75 3.95
CA ASN A 93 -6.33 -18.18 4.35
C ASN A 93 -6.79 -18.54 5.78
N ASN A 94 -5.83 -18.84 6.66
CA ASN A 94 -6.07 -19.14 8.07
C ASN A 94 -6.17 -17.84 8.92
N ILE A 95 -6.85 -17.95 10.06
CA ILE A 95 -7.00 -16.86 11.03
C ILE A 95 -6.27 -17.27 12.31
N LEU A 96 -5.27 -16.49 12.72
CA LEU A 96 -4.45 -16.76 13.87
C LEU A 96 -4.97 -16.01 15.10
N ASN A 97 -5.53 -16.75 16.05
CA ASN A 97 -6.12 -16.18 17.27
C ASN A 97 -5.49 -16.73 18.57
N GLU A 98 -4.58 -17.71 18.47
CA GLU A 98 -4.09 -18.46 19.63
C GLU A 98 -2.78 -17.89 20.20
N ASN A 99 -2.84 -17.41 21.45
CA ASN A 99 -1.70 -17.09 22.34
C ASN A 99 -0.44 -16.60 21.62
N LEU A 100 -0.61 -15.58 20.79
CA LEU A 100 0.49 -15.00 20.04
C LEU A 100 1.37 -14.16 20.97
N GLU A 101 2.67 -14.42 20.94
CA GLU A 101 3.68 -13.64 21.63
C GLU A 101 3.80 -12.24 21.00
N LEU A 102 4.12 -11.22 21.80
CA LEU A 102 4.43 -9.89 21.30
C LEU A 102 5.80 -9.89 20.61
N GLY A 103 5.92 -9.14 19.51
CA GLY A 103 7.16 -9.00 18.75
C GLY A 103 6.99 -9.18 17.25
N VAL A 104 8.11 -9.36 16.55
CA VAL A 104 8.17 -9.49 15.08
C VAL A 104 8.09 -10.96 14.66
N TYR A 105 7.16 -11.25 13.75
CA TYR A 105 6.96 -12.54 13.10
C TYR A 105 7.44 -12.47 11.66
N SER A 106 7.81 -13.63 11.11
CA SER A 106 8.10 -13.80 9.69
C SER A 106 7.25 -14.91 9.11
N ILE A 107 6.71 -14.67 7.91
CA ILE A 107 5.94 -15.65 7.13
C ILE A 107 6.71 -15.93 5.85
N GLU A 108 6.96 -17.20 5.58
CA GLU A 108 7.60 -17.69 4.37
C GLU A 108 6.75 -18.77 3.71
N ASP A 109 6.79 -18.88 2.39
CA ASP A 109 6.27 -20.07 1.68
C ASP A 109 7.36 -21.15 1.64
N SER A 110 6.95 -22.41 1.58
CA SER A 110 7.77 -23.59 1.30
C SER A 110 8.80 -23.41 0.16
N ASN A 111 8.45 -22.67 -0.89
CA ASN A 111 9.31 -22.39 -2.04
C ASN A 111 10.16 -21.13 -1.89
N ASN A 112 10.09 -20.45 -0.74
CA ASN A 112 10.76 -19.19 -0.45
C ASN A 112 10.48 -18.07 -1.48
N SER A 113 9.34 -18.17 -2.18
CA SER A 113 8.87 -17.17 -3.16
C SER A 113 8.21 -15.96 -2.51
N LEU A 114 7.78 -16.14 -1.26
CA LEU A 114 7.11 -15.16 -0.42
C LEU A 114 7.87 -15.08 0.90
N SER A 115 8.19 -13.86 1.33
CA SER A 115 8.82 -13.56 2.62
C SER A 115 8.27 -12.23 3.10
N GLU A 116 7.40 -12.28 4.10
CA GLU A 116 6.78 -11.11 4.73
C GLU A 116 7.05 -11.08 6.23
N MET A 117 7.01 -9.90 6.82
CA MET A 117 7.16 -9.71 8.26
C MET A 117 6.01 -8.87 8.78
N PHE A 118 5.52 -9.22 9.97
CA PHE A 118 4.53 -8.44 10.68
C PHE A 118 4.86 -8.38 12.16
N SER A 119 4.34 -7.39 12.88
CA SER A 119 4.58 -7.23 14.30
C SER A 119 3.29 -7.26 15.11
N ILE A 120 3.36 -7.82 16.32
CA ILE A 120 2.29 -7.79 17.30
C ILE A 120 2.77 -6.95 18.48
N ASN A 121 2.11 -5.82 18.71
CA ASN A 121 2.50 -4.85 19.72
C ASN A 121 1.52 -4.82 20.89
N PHE A 122 2.00 -4.34 22.04
CA PHE A 122 1.13 -4.10 23.18
C PHE A 122 0.24 -2.88 22.90
N PRO A 123 -1.06 -2.90 23.28
CA PRO A 123 -1.92 -1.73 23.15
C PRO A 123 -1.37 -0.55 23.96
N SER A 124 -0.78 0.44 23.28
CA SER A 124 -0.32 1.69 23.90
C SER A 124 -1.31 2.81 23.61
N THR A 125 -2.12 3.17 24.60
CA THR A 125 -3.08 4.29 24.49
C THR A 125 -2.45 5.67 24.78
N GLU A 126 -1.22 5.72 25.29
CA GLU A 126 -0.54 6.98 25.64
C GLU A 126 0.93 6.97 25.18
N GLU A 127 1.30 8.03 24.46
CA GLU A 127 2.60 8.37 23.87
C GLU A 127 3.13 7.45 22.75
N GLY A 128 3.00 7.94 21.50
CA GLY A 128 3.71 7.39 20.34
C GLY A 128 2.84 6.58 19.37
N ASN A 129 1.61 7.03 19.08
CA ASN A 129 0.82 6.47 17.99
C ASN A 129 1.45 6.83 16.62
N ILE A 130 2.51 6.12 16.26
CA ILE A 130 3.00 6.00 14.88
C ILE A 130 2.52 4.65 14.36
N ILE A 131 1.21 4.39 14.48
CA ILE A 131 0.56 3.44 13.57
C ILE A 131 0.60 4.16 12.23
N ASP A 132 1.53 3.75 11.39
CA ASP A 132 1.72 4.28 10.05
C ASP A 132 0.46 3.92 9.24
N ASP A 133 -0.58 4.75 9.33
CA ASP A 133 -1.86 4.67 8.61
C ASP A 133 -1.65 5.03 7.12
N THR A 134 -0.49 4.67 6.57
CA THR A 134 -0.05 5.02 5.23
C THR A 134 0.01 3.74 4.41
N ILE A 135 -0.97 3.63 3.51
CA ILE A 135 -1.14 2.61 2.45
C ILE A 135 -1.87 1.34 2.91
N GLU A 136 -3.11 1.46 3.40
CA GLU A 136 -4.05 0.34 3.43
C GLU A 136 -5.38 0.73 2.74
N ASN A 137 -5.62 0.10 1.59
CA ASN A 137 -6.92 -0.11 0.92
C ASN A 137 -7.91 1.08 0.89
N VAL A 138 -7.84 1.86 -0.19
CA VAL A 138 -8.76 2.95 -0.54
C VAL A 138 -10.24 2.51 -0.67
N GLU A 139 -10.53 1.22 -0.77
CA GLU A 139 -11.90 0.75 -1.06
C GLU A 139 -12.76 0.42 0.17
N ALA A 140 -12.20 0.37 1.39
CA ALA A 140 -12.95 -0.10 2.57
C ALA A 140 -13.51 1.01 3.49
N ARG A 141 -13.16 2.29 3.30
CA ARG A 141 -13.48 3.37 4.26
C ARG A 141 -14.71 4.23 3.94
N LEU A 142 -15.71 3.71 3.21
CA LEU A 142 -16.95 4.46 2.97
C LEU A 142 -17.98 4.43 4.12
N ASN A 143 -17.77 3.68 5.20
CA ASN A 143 -18.82 3.50 6.23
C ASN A 143 -18.33 3.45 7.68
N GLU A 144 -17.44 4.34 8.11
CA GLU A 144 -17.27 4.60 9.55
C GLU A 144 -17.25 6.08 9.88
N ASN A 145 -18.34 6.54 10.48
CA ASN A 145 -18.41 7.78 11.25
C ASN A 145 -17.64 7.61 12.57
N SER A 146 -16.31 7.47 12.52
CA SER A 146 -15.47 7.50 13.70
C SER A 146 -15.08 8.95 13.99
N SER A 147 -15.86 9.59 14.85
CA SER A 147 -15.58 10.91 15.41
C SER A 147 -14.33 10.86 16.30
N THR A 148 -13.15 10.95 15.67
CA THR A 148 -11.88 11.16 16.36
C THR A 148 -11.87 12.59 16.90
N LYS A 149 -12.29 12.74 18.17
CA LYS A 149 -12.16 13.98 18.94
C LYS A 149 -10.68 14.34 19.06
N GLY A 150 -10.19 15.20 18.17
CA GLY A 150 -8.81 15.69 18.26
C GLY A 150 -8.29 16.40 17.02
N ARG A 151 -8.86 16.15 15.84
CA ARG A 151 -8.47 16.85 14.62
C ARG A 151 -9.38 18.05 14.40
N LEU A 152 -8.83 19.26 14.55
CA LEU A 152 -9.48 20.47 14.05
C LEU A 152 -9.59 20.31 12.53
N ASP A 153 -10.80 20.10 12.04
CA ASP A 153 -11.06 20.10 10.61
C ASP A 153 -10.91 21.54 10.10
N ILE A 154 -9.73 21.84 9.54
CA ILE A 154 -9.43 23.16 8.96
C ILE A 154 -9.98 23.32 7.54
N THR A 155 -10.46 22.24 6.93
CA THR A 155 -11.08 22.21 5.59
C THR A 155 -12.22 23.22 5.45
N PRO A 156 -13.22 23.29 6.37
CA PRO A 156 -14.29 24.30 6.27
C PRO A 156 -13.76 25.74 6.31
N TYR A 157 -12.68 26.00 7.06
CA TYR A 157 -12.08 27.34 7.12
C TYR A 157 -11.37 27.71 5.82
N ILE A 158 -10.63 26.77 5.22
CA ILE A 158 -9.97 26.95 3.91
C ILE A 158 -11.00 27.24 2.83
N ILE A 159 -12.10 26.48 2.77
CA ILE A 159 -13.21 26.70 1.83
C ILE A 159 -13.79 28.11 2.02
N SER A 160 -13.96 28.54 3.28
CA SER A 160 -14.49 29.87 3.59
C SER A 160 -13.57 31.00 3.08
N VAL A 161 -12.24 30.85 3.20
CA VAL A 161 -11.26 31.82 2.69
C VAL A 161 -11.30 31.91 1.16
N ILE A 162 -11.42 30.76 0.47
CA ILE A 162 -11.52 30.71 -0.99
C ILE A 162 -12.79 31.41 -1.49
N ILE A 163 -13.94 31.18 -0.83
CA ILE A 163 -15.19 31.87 -1.17
C ILE A 163 -15.05 33.38 -1.02
N ILE A 164 -14.42 33.86 0.05
CA ILE A 164 -14.18 35.28 0.28
C ILE A 164 -13.29 35.89 -0.81
N LEU A 165 -12.23 35.18 -1.23
CA LEU A 165 -11.38 35.61 -2.34
C LEU A 165 -12.16 35.73 -3.65
N ILE A 166 -12.99 34.74 -3.99
CA ILE A 166 -13.82 34.76 -5.21
C ILE A 166 -14.82 35.91 -5.16
N ILE A 167 -15.48 36.15 -4.02
CA ILE A 167 -16.40 37.28 -3.87
C ILE A 167 -15.65 38.61 -4.00
N THR A 168 -14.46 38.71 -3.44
CA THR A 168 -13.63 39.91 -3.50
C THR A 168 -13.17 40.18 -4.94
N GLU A 169 -12.71 39.15 -5.65
CA GLU A 169 -12.38 39.20 -7.07
C GLU A 169 -13.60 39.62 -7.88
N TRP A 170 -14.78 39.04 -7.62
CA TRP A 170 -16.00 39.36 -8.35
C TRP A 170 -16.45 40.81 -8.10
N ILE A 171 -16.33 41.31 -6.87
CA ILE A 171 -16.63 42.72 -6.53
C ILE A 171 -15.63 43.65 -7.21
N LEU A 172 -14.34 43.34 -7.20
CA LEU A 172 -13.30 44.11 -7.89
C LEU A 172 -13.51 44.09 -9.40
N TYR A 173 -13.80 42.94 -9.99
CA TYR A 173 -14.11 42.79 -11.40
C TYR A 173 -15.33 43.64 -11.79
N ASN A 174 -16.38 43.62 -10.97
CA ASN A 174 -17.60 44.40 -11.23
C ASN A 174 -17.42 45.91 -10.92
N LYS A 175 -16.45 46.27 -10.08
CA LYS A 175 -16.02 47.66 -9.85
C LYS A 175 -14.95 48.14 -10.83
N GLY A 176 -14.51 47.30 -11.76
CA GLY A 176 -13.41 47.58 -12.66
C GLY A 176 -12.06 47.48 -11.95
N TYR A 177 -10.98 47.25 -12.68
CA TYR A 177 -10.19 48.42 -13.10
C TYR A 177 -10.90 49.77 -13.03
#